data_AF-A0A1M5TTU4-F1
#
_entry.id   AF-A0A1M5TTU4-F1
#
_cell.length_a   1.000
_cell.length_b   1.000
_cell.length_c   1.000
_cell.angle_alpha   90.00
_cell.angle_beta   90.00
_cell.angle_gamma   90.00
#
_symmetry.space_group_name_H-M   'P 1'
#
loop_
_entity.id
_entity.type
_entity.pdbx_description
1 polymer ?
#
loop_
_entity_poly.entity_id
_entity_poly.type
_entity_poly.pdbx_seq_one_letter_code
_entity_poly.pdbx_strand_id
1 'polypeptide(L)'
;MGFKKKNENSIILCKKIQIYPTKEQIADIERDSFLCKLLYNTYLAQRKEYYTCYNKNMKMSEQRSQIKLLRKQNTDYAKVYAKHLHAVCMDLA
;
A
#
# COMPACT_ATOMS: atom_id res chain seq x y z
N MET A 1 37.72 -10.91 22.36
CA MET A 1 38.28 -10.58 21.03
C MET A 1 37.16 -10.07 20.14
N GLY A 2 37.12 -8.90 19.52
CA GLY A 2 37.88 -7.66 19.63
C GLY A 2 36.96 -6.58 19.04
N PHE A 3 36.85 -5.43 19.68
CA PHE A 3 36.13 -4.30 19.09
C PHE A 3 36.92 -3.86 17.86
N LYS A 4 36.36 -4.04 16.66
CA LYS A 4 36.96 -3.52 15.43
C LYS A 4 37.12 -2.00 15.60
N LYS A 5 38.36 -1.52 15.70
CA LYS A 5 38.67 -0.09 15.65
C LYS A 5 38.04 0.46 14.37
N LYS A 6 37.17 1.46 14.49
CA LYS A 6 36.67 2.21 13.33
C LYS A 6 37.89 2.84 12.66
N ASN A 7 38.04 2.60 11.36
CA ASN A 7 39.07 3.25 10.56
C ASN A 7 38.85 4.77 10.64
N GLU A 8 39.75 5.47 11.31
CA GLU A 8 39.71 6.94 11.48
C GLU A 8 39.76 7.69 10.14
N ASN A 9 40.20 7.01 9.07
CA ASN A 9 40.29 7.53 7.71
C ASN A 9 39.13 7.10 6.78
N SER A 10 38.00 6.63 7.32
CA SER A 10 36.84 6.30 6.48
C SER A 10 36.11 7.57 6.03
N ILE A 11 36.29 7.95 4.76
CA ILE A 11 35.58 9.07 4.14
C ILE A 11 34.10 8.66 4.00
N ILE A 12 33.23 9.26 4.83
CA ILE A 12 31.78 9.10 4.70
C ILE A 12 31.32 9.98 3.54
N LEU A 13 31.22 9.38 2.34
CA LEU A 13 30.78 10.10 1.13
C LEU A 13 29.32 10.58 1.20
N CYS A 14 28.47 9.88 1.97
CA CYS A 14 27.06 10.24 2.15
C CYS A 14 26.69 10.23 3.64
N LYS A 15 26.26 11.37 4.15
CA LYS A 15 25.72 11.50 5.51
C LYS A 15 24.32 10.89 5.57
N LYS A 16 24.07 10.00 6.52
CA LYS A 16 22.72 9.48 6.78
C LYS A 16 21.89 10.61 7.39
N ILE A 17 20.96 11.15 6.61
CA ILE A 17 20.02 12.18 7.07
C ILE A 17 18.70 11.50 7.38
N GLN A 18 18.18 11.75 8.58
CA GLN A 18 16.85 11.33 8.95
C GLN A 18 15.85 12.36 8.42
N ILE A 19 14.96 11.93 7.54
CA ILE A 19 13.91 12.77 6.96
C ILE A 19 12.62 12.42 7.68
N TYR A 20 11.97 13.43 8.25
CA TYR A 20 10.65 13.29 8.86
C TYR A 20 9.59 13.84 7.90
N PRO A 21 8.41 13.21 7.83
CA PRO A 21 7.34 13.73 6.99
C PRO A 21 6.84 15.08 7.50
N THR A 22 6.48 15.96 6.57
CA THR A 22 5.80 17.23 6.90
C THR A 22 4.38 16.96 7.39
N LYS A 23 3.73 17.96 8.00
CA LYS A 23 2.32 17.85 8.43
C LYS A 23 1.38 17.48 7.28
N GLU A 24 1.61 18.05 6.10
CA GLU A 24 0.85 17.74 4.89
C GLU A 24 1.06 16.29 4.45
N GLN A 25 2.30 15.80 4.47
CA GLN A 25 2.61 14.41 4.16
C GLN A 25 1.99 13.42 5.15
N ILE A 26 1.91 13.78 6.44
CA ILE A 26 1.21 12.96 7.45
C ILE A 26 -0.29 12.87 7.12
N ALA A 27 -0.93 14.01 6.82
CA ALA A 27 -2.34 14.03 6.44
C ALA A 27 -2.60 13.24 5.14
N ASP A 28 -1.68 13.28 4.18
CA ASP A 28 -1.72 12.45 2.97
C ASP A 28 -1.69 10.95 3.30
N ILE A 29 -0.74 10.55 4.16
CA ILE A 29 -0.58 9.15 4.58
C ILE A 29 -1.84 8.65 5.31
N GLU A 30 -2.41 9.47 6.21
CA GLU A 30 -3.61 9.11 6.96
C GLU A 30 -4.82 8.91 6.03
N ARG A 31 -5.02 9.84 5.08
CA ARG A 31 -6.08 9.73 4.07
C ARG A 31 -5.91 8.49 3.20
N ASP A 32 -4.71 8.29 2.66
CA ASP A 32 -4.42 7.16 1.78
C ASP A 32 -4.61 5.82 2.52
N SER A 33 -4.17 5.76 3.78
CA SER A 33 -4.37 4.61 4.66
C SER A 33 -5.85 4.32 4.90
N PHE A 34 -6.65 5.36 5.18
CA PHE A 34 -8.09 5.24 5.35
C PHE A 34 -8.79 4.71 4.09
N LEU A 35 -8.45 5.26 2.92
CA LEU A 35 -9.00 4.82 1.64
C LEU A 35 -8.62 3.38 1.31
N CYS A 36 -7.38 2.98 1.60
CA CYS A 36 -6.92 1.59 1.45
C CYS A 36 -7.68 0.63 2.37
N LYS A 37 -7.94 1.03 3.63
CA LYS A 37 -8.75 0.24 4.58
C LYS A 37 -10.18 0.05 4.09
N LEU A 38 -10.80 1.12 3.58
CA LEU A 38 -12.15 1.04 3.01
C LEU A 38 -12.18 0.08 1.81
N LEU A 39 -11.23 0.24 0.89
CA LEU A 39 -11.11 -0.62 -0.28
C LEU A 39 -10.90 -2.10 0.08
N TYR A 40 -10.07 -2.37 1.09
CA TYR A 40 -9.84 -3.71 1.60
C TYR A 40 -11.14 -4.37 2.05
N ASN A 41 -11.94 -3.66 2.86
CA ASN A 41 -13.21 -4.17 3.37
C ASN A 41 -14.21 -4.42 2.23
N THR A 42 -14.28 -3.51 1.26
CA THR A 42 -15.12 -3.68 0.06
C THR A 42 -14.73 -4.93 -0.72
N TYR A 43 -13.44 -5.14 -0.98
CA TYR A 43 -12.95 -6.32 -1.67
C TYR A 43 -13.09 -7.61 -0.85
N LEU A 44 -13.06 -7.53 0.48
CA LEU A 44 -13.37 -8.68 1.33
C LEU A 44 -14.86 -9.07 1.23
N ALA A 45 -15.77 -8.08 1.24
CA ALA A 45 -17.20 -8.32 1.06
C ALA A 45 -17.49 -8.94 -0.32
N GLN A 46 -16.91 -8.36 -1.39
CA GLN A 46 -17.04 -8.88 -2.75
C GLN A 46 -16.58 -10.35 -2.86
N ARG A 47 -15.47 -10.73 -2.22
CA ARG A 47 -14.99 -12.12 -2.21
C ARG A 47 -15.97 -13.06 -1.50
N LYS A 48 -16.55 -12.63 -0.37
CA LYS A 48 -17.57 -13.41 0.34
C LYS A 48 -18.80 -13.64 -0.52
N GLU A 49 -19.31 -12.57 -1.14
CA GLU A 49 -20.47 -12.64 -2.04
C GLU A 49 -20.20 -13.55 -3.24
N TYR A 50 -19.03 -13.40 -3.87
CA TYR A 50 -18.63 -14.24 -5.01
C TYR A 50 -18.59 -15.72 -4.63
N TYR A 51 -18.06 -16.05 -3.45
CA TYR A 51 -18.08 -17.41 -2.95
C TYR A 51 -19.51 -17.91 -2.70
N THR A 52 -20.37 -17.11 -2.06
CA THR A 52 -21.77 -17.48 -1.81
C THR A 52 -22.55 -17.73 -3.11
N CYS A 53 -22.33 -16.91 -4.15
CA CYS A 53 -23.07 -17.02 -5.40
C CYS A 53 -22.55 -18.14 -6.33
N TYR A 54 -21.24 -18.35 -6.38
CA TYR A 54 -20.59 -19.21 -7.38
C TYR A 54 -19.88 -20.43 -6.80
N ASN A 55 -19.83 -20.56 -5.47
CA ASN A 55 -19.06 -21.57 -4.74
C ASN A 55 -17.59 -21.66 -5.20
N LYS A 56 -17.01 -20.51 -5.53
CA LYS A 56 -15.65 -20.36 -6.06
C LYS A 56 -14.96 -19.18 -5.39
N ASN A 57 -13.63 -19.26 -5.28
CA ASN A 57 -12.83 -18.13 -4.83
C ASN A 57 -12.60 -17.15 -5.99
N MET A 58 -12.77 -15.86 -5.71
CA MET A 58 -12.46 -14.79 -6.67
C MET A 58 -10.95 -14.62 -6.78
N LYS A 59 -10.43 -14.39 -8.00
CA LYS A 59 -8.98 -14.23 -8.21
C LYS A 59 -8.54 -12.80 -7.93
N MET A 60 -7.31 -12.62 -7.46
CA MET A 60 -6.76 -11.27 -7.24
C MET A 60 -6.63 -10.45 -8.51
N SER A 61 -6.37 -11.09 -9.65
CA SER A 61 -6.32 -10.41 -10.95
C SER A 61 -7.65 -9.73 -11.29
N GLU A 62 -8.78 -10.31 -10.86
CA GLU A 62 -10.12 -9.78 -11.10
C GLU A 62 -10.40 -8.55 -10.22
N GLN A 63 -9.87 -8.49 -9.01
CA GLN A 63 -9.98 -7.29 -8.16
C GLN A 63 -9.00 -6.20 -8.61
N ARG A 64 -7.78 -6.58 -9.02
CA ARG A 64 -6.78 -5.62 -9.50
C ARG A 64 -7.18 -4.94 -10.80
N SER A 65 -7.91 -5.62 -11.68
CA SER A 65 -8.41 -5.01 -12.92
C SER A 65 -9.42 -3.89 -12.65
N GLN A 66 -10.16 -3.97 -11.54
CA GLN A 66 -11.16 -2.97 -11.14
C GLN A 66 -10.52 -1.65 -10.67
N ILE A 67 -9.27 -1.66 -10.18
CA ILE A 67 -8.60 -0.45 -9.65
C ILE A 67 -8.52 0.68 -10.68
N LYS A 68 -8.28 0.34 -11.96
CA LYS A 68 -8.23 1.34 -13.03
C LYS A 68 -9.57 2.06 -13.18
N LEU A 69 -10.68 1.32 -13.08
CA LEU A 69 -12.02 1.87 -13.15
C LEU A 69 -12.36 2.68 -11.89
N LEU A 70 -12.03 2.15 -10.71
CA LEU A 70 -12.22 2.83 -9.42
C LEU A 70 -11.58 4.22 -9.40
N ARG A 71 -10.33 4.34 -9.86
CA ARG A 71 -9.62 5.63 -9.92
C ARG A 71 -10.18 6.59 -10.95
N LYS A 72 -10.85 6.09 -11.99
CA LYS A 72 -11.55 6.94 -12.97
C LYS A 72 -12.86 7.48 -12.41
N GLN A 73 -13.56 6.67 -11.62
CA GLN A 73 -14.88 7.01 -11.09
C GLN A 73 -14.81 7.80 -9.78
N ASN A 74 -13.74 7.65 -9.00
CA ASN A 74 -13.57 8.31 -7.72
C ASN A 74 -12.26 9.11 -7.66
N THR A 75 -12.41 10.43 -7.55
CA THR A 75 -11.29 11.38 -7.53
C THR A 75 -10.39 11.25 -6.30
N ASP A 76 -10.87 10.69 -5.19
CA ASP A 76 -10.04 10.49 -4.00
C ASP A 76 -9.12 9.28 -4.15
N TYR A 77 -9.61 8.19 -4.73
CA TYR A 77 -8.77 7.05 -5.09
C TYR A 77 -7.77 7.39 -6.21
N ALA A 78 -8.05 8.41 -7.03
CA ALA A 78 -7.12 8.87 -8.05
C ALA A 78 -5.83 9.44 -7.44
N LYS A 79 -5.93 10.10 -6.27
CA LYS A 79 -4.81 10.70 -5.53
C LYS A 79 -3.90 9.65 -4.88
N VAL A 80 -4.46 8.51 -4.48
CA VAL A 80 -3.68 7.42 -3.89
C VAL A 80 -2.75 6.80 -4.94
N TYR A 81 -1.50 6.56 -4.53
CA TYR A 81 -0.53 5.88 -5.39
C TYR A 81 -1.03 4.47 -5.77
N ALA A 82 -1.08 4.17 -7.07
CA ALA A 82 -1.70 2.95 -7.59
C ALA A 82 -1.11 1.67 -6.97
N LYS A 83 0.20 1.67 -6.66
CA LYS A 83 0.87 0.52 -6.05
C LYS A 83 0.27 0.19 -4.67
N HIS A 84 -0.15 1.18 -3.89
CA HIS A 84 -0.79 0.95 -2.59
C HIS A 84 -2.16 0.30 -2.77
N LEU A 85 -2.96 0.77 -3.73
CA LEU A 85 -4.26 0.16 -4.06
C LEU A 85 -4.10 -1.28 -4.55
N HIS A 86 -3.10 -1.56 -5.38
CA HIS A 86 -2.79 -2.93 -5.82
C HIS A 86 -2.32 -3.82 -4.66
N ALA A 87 -1.63 -3.25 -3.67
CA ALA A 87 -1.18 -3.97 -2.50
C ALA A 87 -2.32 -4.34 -1.54
N VAL A 88 -3.46 -3.64 -1.59
CA VAL A 88 -4.67 -4.02 -0.85
C VAL A 88 -5.27 -5.31 -1.39
N CYS A 89 -5.13 -5.54 -2.70
CA CYS A 89 -5.47 -6.80 -3.33
C CYS A 89 -4.38 -7.86 -3.02
N MET A 90 -4.48 -8.51 -1.85
CA MET A 90 -3.71 -9.70 -1.49
C MET A 90 -4.59 -10.95 -1.39
N ASP A 91 -4.02 -12.07 -1.81
CA ASP A 91 -4.53 -13.40 -1.50
C ASP A 91 -4.50 -13.58 0.02
N LEU A 92 -5.63 -13.96 0.60
CA LEU A 92 -5.66 -14.45 1.98
C LEU A 92 -5.17 -15.89 1.90
N ALA A 93 -3.95 -16.13 2.38
CA ALA A 93 -3.35 -17.44 2.52
C ALA A 93 -4.08 -18.29 3.56
#